data_AF-A0A2G6IBZ9-F1
#
_entry.id   AF-A0A2G6IBZ9-F1
#
_cell.length_a   1.000
_cell.length_b   1.000
_cell.length_c   1.000
_cell.angle_alpha   90.00
_cell.angle_beta   90.00
_cell.angle_gamma   90.00
#
_symmetry.space_group_name_H-M   'P 1'
#
loop_
_entity.id
_entity.type
_entity.pdbx_description
1 polymer ?
#
loop_
_entity_poly.entity_id
_entity_poly.type
_entity_poly.pdbx_seq_one_letter_code
_entity_poly.pdbx_strand_id
1 'polypeptide(L)'
;MPIPSLDHDLSRIVTEDGQQLVTIGSHWPLTGPLPQEMRDKMERTGLCMGCHQNMTDEELWSRVNTPGFVSNEEHQKILDAALKAYAETNPAGK
;
A
#
# COMPACT_ATOMS: atom_id res chain seq x y z
N MET A 1 27.25 -0.15 -19.66
CA MET A 1 26.74 0.94 -20.53
C MET A 1 25.22 0.78 -20.59
N PRO A 2 24.44 1.83 -20.30
CA PRO A 2 22.99 1.80 -20.49
C PRO A 2 22.64 1.74 -21.99
N ILE A 3 21.58 1.02 -22.35
CA ILE A 3 21.04 0.97 -23.71
C ILE A 3 20.23 2.26 -23.93
N PRO A 4 20.58 3.14 -24.88
CA PRO A 4 19.98 4.47 -24.99
C PRO A 4 18.46 4.51 -25.18
N SER A 5 17.86 3.42 -25.67
CA SER A 5 16.43 3.28 -25.92
C SER A 5 15.69 2.45 -24.88
N LEU A 6 16.36 2.01 -23.80
CA LEU A 6 15.73 1.28 -22.72
C LEU A 6 15.30 2.28 -21.64
N ASP A 7 14.06 2.76 -21.77
CA ASP A 7 13.45 3.79 -20.91
C ASP A 7 12.75 3.23 -19.67
N HIS A 8 12.73 1.91 -19.51
CA HIS A 8 12.09 1.21 -18.40
C HIS A 8 12.97 0.10 -17.84
N ASP A 9 12.71 -0.28 -16.58
CA ASP A 9 13.37 -1.42 -15.94
C ASP A 9 12.84 -2.74 -16.52
N LEU A 10 13.74 -3.61 -16.97
CA LEU A 10 13.41 -4.95 -17.50
C LEU A 10 12.90 -5.91 -16.42
N SER A 11 13.04 -5.57 -15.14
CA SER A 11 12.38 -6.27 -14.04
C SER A 11 10.87 -5.95 -13.96
N ARG A 12 10.42 -4.92 -14.69
CA ARG A 12 9.06 -4.39 -14.64
C ARG A 12 8.27 -4.79 -15.89
N ILE A 13 7.15 -5.47 -15.67
CA ILE A 13 6.31 -6.01 -16.75
C ILE A 13 5.09 -5.10 -17.04
N VAL A 14 4.58 -4.44 -16.01
CA VAL A 14 3.43 -3.53 -16.04
C VAL A 14 3.68 -2.33 -15.13
N THR A 15 3.11 -1.18 -15.46
CA THR A 15 3.07 0.01 -14.60
C THR A 15 2.00 -0.12 -13.51
N GLU A 16 2.00 0.78 -12.53
CA GLU A 16 1.01 0.85 -11.45
C GLU A 16 -0.43 1.01 -11.97
N ASP A 17 -0.62 1.80 -13.03
CA ASP A 17 -1.90 2.03 -13.73
C ASP A 17 -2.24 0.92 -14.75
N GLY A 18 -1.40 -0.11 -14.85
CA GLY A 18 -1.67 -1.34 -15.60
C GLY A 18 -1.31 -1.30 -17.09
N GLN A 19 -0.56 -0.30 -17.53
CA GLN A 19 0.04 -0.30 -18.85
C GLN A 19 1.13 -1.38 -18.95
N GLN A 20 1.03 -2.22 -19.97
CA GLN A 20 2.03 -3.26 -20.26
C GLN A 20 3.28 -2.64 -20.89
N LEU A 21 4.45 -2.94 -20.32
CA LEU A 21 5.75 -2.43 -20.78
C LEU A 21 6.45 -3.39 -21.74
N VAL A 22 6.19 -4.69 -21.60
CA VAL A 22 6.81 -5.75 -22.41
C VAL A 22 5.79 -6.80 -22.82
N THR A 23 5.92 -7.34 -24.03
CA THR A 23 5.09 -8.46 -24.49
C THR A 23 5.54 -9.75 -23.83
N ILE A 24 4.64 -10.43 -23.12
CA ILE A 24 4.93 -11.77 -22.58
C ILE A 24 4.67 -12.79 -23.69
N GLY A 25 5.72 -13.46 -24.16
CA GLY A 25 5.72 -14.31 -25.35
C GLY A 25 4.98 -15.66 -25.23
N SER A 26 4.11 -15.83 -24.25
CA SER A 26 3.44 -17.09 -23.97
C SER A 26 1.95 -16.99 -24.28
N HIS A 27 1.44 -17.88 -25.14
CA HIS A 27 0.01 -17.96 -25.50
C HIS A 27 -0.86 -18.61 -24.40
N TRP A 28 -0.28 -18.94 -23.25
CA TRP A 28 -1.00 -19.58 -22.16
C TRP A 28 -1.80 -18.53 -21.39
N PRO A 29 -3.11 -18.73 -21.17
CA PRO A 29 -3.99 -17.72 -20.57
C PRO A 29 -3.55 -17.14 -19.23
N LEU A 30 -2.75 -17.88 -18.45
CA LEU A 30 -2.33 -17.49 -17.10
C LEU A 30 -0.90 -16.96 -17.01
N THR A 31 -0.26 -16.69 -18.15
CA THR A 31 1.15 -16.23 -18.19
C THR A 31 1.29 -14.72 -18.27
N GLY A 32 0.17 -13.99 -18.29
CA GLY A 32 0.13 -12.54 -18.22
C GLY A 32 0.62 -11.98 -16.87
N PRO A 33 0.83 -10.66 -16.77
CA PRO A 33 0.95 -10.02 -15.47
C PRO A 33 -0.36 -10.22 -14.68
N LEU A 34 -0.29 -10.18 -13.35
CA LEU A 34 -1.49 -10.26 -12.52
C LEU A 34 -2.48 -9.15 -12.93
N PRO A 35 -3.80 -9.46 -13.03
CA PRO A 35 -4.83 -8.45 -13.24
C PRO A 35 -4.71 -7.30 -12.25
N GLN A 36 -5.07 -6.07 -12.66
CA GLN A 36 -4.99 -4.88 -11.80
C GLN A 36 -5.64 -5.13 -10.44
N GLU A 37 -6.86 -5.67 -10.41
CA GLU A 37 -7.58 -5.98 -9.17
C GLU A 37 -6.79 -6.88 -8.20
N MET A 38 -6.04 -7.85 -8.72
CA MET A 38 -5.20 -8.72 -7.89
C MET A 38 -3.97 -7.97 -7.38
N ARG A 39 -3.36 -7.13 -8.21
CA ARG A 39 -2.23 -6.29 -7.81
C ARG A 39 -2.64 -5.28 -6.74
N ASP A 40 -3.82 -4.66 -6.87
CA ASP A 40 -4.37 -3.73 -5.89
C ASP A 40 -4.59 -4.40 -4.53
N LYS A 41 -5.01 -5.67 -4.51
CA LYS A 41 -5.16 -6.46 -3.27
C LYS A 41 -3.81 -6.86 -2.65
N MET A 42 -2.77 -6.98 -3.45
CA MET A 42 -1.40 -7.26 -2.98
C MET A 42 -0.68 -5.98 -2.54
N GLU A 43 -1.14 -4.82 -2.99
CA GLU A 43 -0.52 -3.52 -2.72
C GLU A 43 -0.63 -3.16 -1.24
N ARG A 44 0.51 -3.18 -0.55
CA ARG A 44 0.58 -2.93 0.90
C ARG A 44 0.58 -1.44 1.23
N THR A 45 0.80 -0.56 0.24
CA THR A 45 0.69 0.89 0.43
C THR A 45 -0.68 1.29 0.96
N GLY A 46 -1.76 0.62 0.52
CA GLY A 46 -3.12 0.86 1.03
C GLY A 46 -3.29 0.57 2.53
N LEU A 47 -2.55 -0.40 3.07
CA LEU A 47 -2.59 -0.75 4.49
C LEU A 47 -1.89 0.30 5.36
N CYS A 48 -0.72 0.77 4.93
CA CYS A 48 0.02 1.79 5.67
C CYS A 48 -0.62 3.18 5.50
N MET A 49 -0.93 3.56 4.26
CA MET A 49 -1.54 4.87 3.97
C MET A 49 -2.98 4.97 4.47
N GLY A 50 -3.72 3.87 4.63
CA GLY A 50 -5.03 3.90 5.26
C GLY A 50 -5.01 4.53 6.66
N CYS A 51 -3.95 4.24 7.44
CA CYS A 51 -3.74 4.87 8.74
C CYS A 51 -2.93 6.17 8.67
N HIS A 52 -2.00 6.30 7.72
CA HIS A 52 -1.10 7.45 7.60
C HIS A 52 -1.56 8.57 6.66
N GLN A 53 -2.74 8.46 6.04
CA GLN A 53 -3.28 9.42 5.07
C GLN A 53 -3.24 10.88 5.53
N ASN A 54 -3.37 11.12 6.84
CA ASN A 54 -3.47 12.45 7.42
C ASN A 54 -2.22 12.87 8.21
N MET A 55 -1.06 12.25 7.99
CA MET A 55 0.19 12.62 8.70
C MET A 55 0.62 14.08 8.46
N THR A 56 0.17 14.70 7.37
CA THR A 56 0.45 16.09 7.03
C THR A 56 -0.55 17.07 7.65
N ASP A 57 -1.63 16.59 8.28
CA ASP A 57 -2.53 17.40 9.09
C ASP A 57 -1.87 17.61 10.47
N GLU A 58 -1.30 18.79 10.70
CA GLU A 58 -0.57 19.09 11.93
C GLU A 58 -1.46 19.02 13.17
N GLU A 59 -2.72 19.46 13.07
CA GLU A 59 -3.64 19.48 14.21
C GLU A 59 -3.97 18.04 14.62
N LEU A 60 -4.32 17.20 13.66
CA LEU A 60 -4.60 15.79 13.94
C LEU A 60 -3.34 15.06 14.40
N TRP A 61 -2.24 15.21 13.66
CA TRP A 61 -1.03 14.45 13.89
C TRP A 61 -0.40 14.77 15.25
N SER A 62 -0.46 16.02 15.70
CA SER A 62 0.03 16.41 17.03
C SER A 62 -0.67 15.69 18.20
N ARG A 63 -1.90 15.20 17.99
CA ARG A 63 -2.68 14.48 19.02
C ARG A 63 -2.38 12.98 19.06
N VAL A 64 -1.92 12.41 17.95
CA VAL A 64 -1.79 10.95 17.78
C VAL A 64 -0.35 10.47 17.58
N ASN A 65 0.60 11.39 17.37
CA ASN A 65 2.01 11.04 17.17
C ASN A 65 2.80 10.96 18.49
N THR A 66 3.97 10.33 18.40
CA THR A 66 5.03 10.43 19.40
C THR A 66 6.33 10.86 18.70
N PRO A 67 7.27 11.52 19.39
CA PRO A 67 8.50 12.04 18.78
C PRO A 67 9.54 10.95 18.42
N GLY A 68 9.21 9.67 18.55
CA GLY A 68 10.14 8.55 18.38
C GLY A 68 9.69 7.53 17.34
N PHE A 69 10.66 6.79 16.80
CA PHE A 69 10.36 5.58 16.05
C PHE A 69 9.94 4.48 17.00
N VAL A 70 8.87 3.77 16.64
CA VAL A 70 8.35 2.63 17.39
C VAL A 70 8.77 1.33 16.69
N SER A 71 9.00 0.29 17.48
CA SER A 71 9.14 -1.08 16.98
C SER A 71 7.82 -1.57 16.37
N ASN A 72 7.88 -2.69 15.63
CA ASN A 72 6.68 -3.31 15.06
C ASN A 72 5.66 -3.71 16.15
N GLU A 73 6.11 -4.18 17.29
CA GLU A 73 5.24 -4.58 18.40
C GLU A 73 4.53 -3.37 19.00
N GLU A 74 5.25 -2.26 19.19
CA GLU A 74 4.68 -0.99 19.67
C GLU A 74 3.70 -0.40 18.65
N HIS A 75 4.02 -0.46 17.36
CA HIS A 75 3.12 -0.02 16.29
C HIS A 75 1.80 -0.82 16.32
N GLN A 76 1.86 -2.15 16.46
CA GLN A 76 0.67 -3.00 16.57
C GLN A 76 -0.20 -2.64 17.78
N LYS A 77 0.41 -2.31 18.93
CA LYS A 77 -0.33 -1.88 20.14
C LYS A 77 -1.08 -0.57 19.91
N ILE A 78 -0.49 0.38 19.18
CA ILE A 78 -1.14 1.66 18.83
C ILE A 78 -2.34 1.40 17.90
N LEU A 79 -2.18 0.53 16.89
CA LEU A 79 -3.27 0.17 15.99
C LEU A 79 -4.43 -0.54 16.72
N ASP A 80 -4.13 -1.45 17.64
CA ASP A 80 -5.13 -2.12 18.47
C ASP A 80 -5.91 -1.12 19.35
N ALA A 81 -5.22 -0.14 19.93
CA ALA A 81 -5.86 0.93 20.69
C ALA A 81 -6.80 1.78 19.80
N ALA A 82 -6.39 2.10 18.57
CA ALA A 82 -7.23 2.84 17.62
C ALA A 82 -8.50 2.05 17.24
N LEU A 83 -8.38 0.74 17.00
CA LEU A 83 -9.53 -0.14 16.72
C LEU A 83 -10.51 -0.22 17.89
N LYS A 84 -10.00 -0.31 19.13
CA LYS A 84 -10.83 -0.30 20.34
C LYS A 84 -11.58 1.01 20.51
N ALA A 85 -10.90 2.15 20.34
CA ALA A 85 -11.54 3.46 20.39
C ALA A 85 -12.63 3.61 19.31
N TYR A 86 -12.38 3.11 18.10
CA TYR A 86 -13.41 3.10 17.05
C TYR A 86 -14.63 2.27 17.45
N ALA A 87 -14.42 1.08 18.02
CA ALA A 87 -15.50 0.21 18.48
C ALA A 87 -16.38 0.84 19.57
N GLU A 88 -15.81 1.69 20.43
CA GLU A 88 -16.58 2.45 21.43
C GLU A 88 -17.52 3.48 20.77
N THR A 89 -17.06 4.14 19.70
CA THR A 89 -17.83 5.14 18.96
C THR A 89 -18.81 4.54 17.95
N ASN A 90 -18.57 3.30 17.53
CA ASN A 90 -19.33 2.63 16.47
C ASN A 90 -19.62 1.16 16.83
N PRO A 91 -20.43 0.92 17.88
CA PRO A 91 -20.76 -0.43 18.30
C PRO A 91 -21.54 -1.14 17.19
N ALA A 92 -21.06 -2.33 16.78
CA ALA A 92 -21.75 -3.12 15.76
C ALA A 92 -23.16 -3.49 16.24
N GLY A 93 -24.19 -3.07 15.49
CA GLY A 93 -25.58 -3.50 15.70
C GLY A 93 -26.49 -2.53 16.47
N LYS A 94 -26.34 -1.21 16.30
CA LYS A 94 -27.44 -0.25 16.49
C LYS A 94 -27.98 0.23 15.15
#